data_AF-A0A1S9B0H4-F1
#
_entry.id   AF-A0A1S9B0H4-F1
#
_cell.length_a   1.000
_cell.length_b   1.000
_cell.length_c   1.000
_cell.angle_alpha   90.00
_cell.angle_beta   90.00
_cell.angle_gamma   90.00
#
_symmetry.space_group_name_H-M   'P 1'
#
loop_
_entity.id
_entity.type
_entity.pdbx_description
1 polymer ?
#
loop_
_entity_poly.entity_id
_entity_poly.type
_entity_poly.pdbx_seq_one_letter_code
_entity_poly.pdbx_strand_id
1 'polypeptide(L)'
;MFQTGMPRKAEPTQPSAARQLQVYTDVLNQLVEQRWNDRYLGPDERRISQVRTDAYLHHADTTGLQREVNRLRQNLMQQPERQSAVCLQAEFRPFLPPWSYFQGEGVLTPIGGRLMGMLQSVAGAAVRTALDSLRTGQRQLRAANLRLRTARVQSAPTPAPGSSANKEWYLKPCSIGMVSLSRLVFNTSKTKCLLAYNFYCGGKCGQGELLVAEKRGGRWVIVAAEECWVS
;
A
#
# COMPACT_ATOMS: atom_id res chain seq x y z
N MET A 1 -51.32 -4.20 -23.53
CA MET A 1 -50.12 -4.90 -23.01
C MET A 1 -49.03 -3.86 -22.79
N PHE A 2 -48.83 -3.41 -21.56
CA PHE A 2 -47.70 -2.53 -21.23
C PHE A 2 -46.52 -3.41 -20.80
N GLN A 3 -45.50 -3.51 -21.66
CA GLN A 3 -44.22 -4.10 -21.27
C GLN A 3 -43.51 -3.12 -20.34
N THR A 4 -43.62 -3.36 -19.04
CA THR A 4 -42.79 -2.69 -18.02
C THR A 4 -41.35 -3.17 -18.19
N GLY A 5 -40.53 -2.39 -18.90
CA GLY A 5 -39.10 -2.64 -19.03
C GLY A 5 -38.44 -2.54 -17.66
N MET A 6 -37.89 -3.66 -17.16
CA MET A 6 -37.09 -3.63 -15.94
C MET A 6 -35.87 -2.71 -16.13
N PRO A 7 -35.57 -1.83 -15.17
CA PRO A 7 -34.41 -0.97 -15.26
C PRO A 7 -33.14 -1.83 -15.27
N ARG A 8 -32.33 -1.70 -16.33
CA ARG A 8 -30.97 -2.29 -16.36
C ARG A 8 -30.21 -1.73 -15.15
N LYS A 9 -29.75 -2.63 -14.27
CA LYS A 9 -28.79 -2.27 -13.21
C LYS A 9 -27.60 -1.58 -13.88
N ALA A 10 -27.40 -0.30 -13.59
CA ALA A 10 -26.27 0.45 -14.08
C ALA A 10 -24.99 -0.23 -13.59
N GLU A 11 -24.20 -0.72 -14.54
CA GLU A 11 -22.90 -1.30 -14.24
C GLU A 11 -21.98 -0.19 -13.71
N PRO A 12 -21.30 -0.36 -12.56
CA PRO A 12 -20.52 0.69 -11.95
C PRO A 12 -19.39 1.12 -12.89
N THR A 13 -19.48 2.35 -13.41
CA THR A 13 -18.50 2.91 -14.35
C THR A 13 -17.13 2.94 -13.68
N GLN A 14 -16.22 2.11 -14.18
CA GLN A 14 -14.83 2.06 -13.73
C GLN A 14 -14.22 3.47 -13.74
N PRO A 15 -13.48 3.87 -12.69
CA PRO A 15 -12.81 5.16 -12.67
C PRO A 15 -11.75 5.23 -13.76
N SER A 16 -11.55 6.41 -14.34
CA SER A 16 -10.55 6.64 -15.37
C SER A 16 -9.16 6.19 -14.90
N ALA A 17 -8.34 5.70 -15.83
CA ALA A 17 -6.97 5.26 -15.53
C ALA A 17 -6.15 6.34 -14.82
N ALA A 18 -6.33 7.62 -15.21
CA ALA A 18 -5.67 8.76 -14.56
C ALA A 18 -6.03 8.90 -13.07
N ARG A 19 -7.31 8.67 -12.71
CA ARG A 19 -7.74 8.72 -11.31
C ARG A 19 -7.14 7.58 -10.49
N GLN A 20 -7.15 6.37 -11.04
CA GLN A 20 -6.55 5.22 -10.35
C GLN A 20 -5.05 5.45 -10.13
N LEU A 21 -4.35 5.96 -11.15
CA LEU A 21 -2.93 6.29 -11.06
C LEU A 21 -2.64 7.32 -9.97
N GLN A 22 -3.48 8.34 -9.83
CA GLN A 22 -3.37 9.31 -8.75
C GLN A 22 -3.47 8.65 -7.38
N VAL A 23 -4.46 7.77 -7.17
CA VAL A 23 -4.65 7.06 -5.90
C VAL A 23 -3.41 6.23 -5.55
N TYR A 24 -2.92 5.42 -6.48
CA TYR A 24 -1.73 4.60 -6.26
C TYR A 24 -0.51 5.47 -5.95
N THR A 25 -0.33 6.59 -6.65
CA THR A 25 0.79 7.51 -6.43
C THR A 25 0.74 8.16 -5.05
N ASP A 26 -0.42 8.69 -4.66
CA ASP A 26 -0.62 9.36 -3.38
C ASP A 26 -0.47 8.39 -2.20
N VAL A 27 -1.04 7.19 -2.31
CA VAL A 27 -0.95 6.14 -1.28
C VAL A 27 0.49 5.63 -1.18
N LEU A 28 1.16 5.36 -2.30
CA LEU A 28 2.53 4.86 -2.29
C LEU A 28 3.52 5.89 -1.70
N ASN A 29 3.32 7.19 -1.94
CA ASN A 29 4.09 8.24 -1.26
C ASN A 29 3.95 8.14 0.27
N GLN A 30 2.72 7.96 0.77
CA GLN A 30 2.48 7.84 2.21
C GLN A 30 3.07 6.56 2.80
N LEU A 31 2.95 5.43 2.11
CA LEU A 31 3.56 4.18 2.56
C LEU A 31 5.08 4.32 2.70
N VAL A 32 5.73 4.88 1.67
CA VAL A 32 7.18 5.15 1.68
C VAL A 32 7.56 6.11 2.82
N GLU A 33 6.87 7.23 2.94
CA GLU A 33 7.26 8.32 3.87
C GLU A 33 6.90 8.04 5.34
N GLN A 34 5.94 7.15 5.61
CA GLN A 34 5.34 7.01 6.95
C GLN A 34 5.30 5.58 7.48
N ARG A 35 5.29 4.54 6.63
CA ARG A 35 5.07 3.16 7.07
C ARG A 35 6.26 2.22 6.86
N TRP A 36 7.22 2.59 6.02
CA TRP A 36 8.37 1.72 5.70
C TRP A 36 9.67 2.18 6.38
N ASN A 37 9.57 2.58 7.66
CA ASN A 37 10.69 2.82 8.57
C ASN A 37 11.80 3.72 7.99
N ASP A 38 11.41 4.81 7.33
CA ASP A 38 12.35 5.79 6.75
C ASP A 38 13.38 5.20 5.77
N ARG A 39 13.16 4.01 5.20
CA ARG A 39 14.07 3.39 4.23
C ARG A 39 14.35 4.24 2.99
N TYR A 40 13.46 5.18 2.68
CA TYR A 40 13.67 6.16 1.62
C TYR A 40 14.85 7.11 1.90
N LEU A 41 15.29 7.24 3.15
CA LEU A 41 16.46 8.04 3.55
C LEU A 41 17.80 7.42 3.12
N GLY A 42 17.81 6.17 2.66
CA GLY A 42 19.02 5.52 2.14
C GLY A 42 20.12 5.44 3.21
N PRO A 43 21.35 5.94 2.97
CA PRO A 43 22.43 5.86 3.95
C PRO A 43 22.13 6.51 5.31
N ASP A 44 21.23 7.50 5.35
CA ASP A 44 20.83 8.19 6.59
C ASP A 44 19.85 7.36 7.45
N GLU A 45 19.21 6.33 6.90
CA GLU A 45 18.19 5.53 7.61
C GLU A 45 18.74 4.91 8.90
N ARG A 46 19.92 4.28 8.86
CA ARG A 46 20.50 3.64 10.05
C ARG A 46 20.72 4.61 11.20
N ARG A 47 21.21 5.82 10.87
CA ARG A 47 21.42 6.89 11.87
C ARG A 47 20.09 7.32 12.48
N ILE A 48 19.06 7.53 11.67
CA ILE A 48 17.72 7.91 12.14
C ILE A 48 17.08 6.79 12.97
N SER A 49 17.24 5.54 12.56
CA SER A 49 16.73 4.36 13.27
C SER A 49 17.40 4.19 14.64
N GLN A 50 18.70 4.42 14.72
CA GLN A 50 19.44 4.39 15.99
C GLN A 50 18.96 5.49 16.93
N VAL A 51 18.91 6.75 16.47
CA VAL A 51 18.40 7.87 17.28
C VAL A 51 16.96 7.65 17.72
N ARG A 52 16.12 7.04 16.88
CA ARG A 52 14.73 6.70 17.23
C ARG A 52 14.67 5.64 18.33
N THR A 53 15.51 4.62 18.25
CA THR A 53 15.60 3.56 19.26
C THR A 53 16.06 4.14 20.60
N ASP A 54 17.10 4.98 20.57
CA ASP A 54 17.60 5.67 21.75
C ASP A 54 16.53 6.60 22.34
N ALA A 55 15.78 7.33 21.48
CA ALA A 55 14.69 8.20 21.92
C ALA A 55 13.54 7.44 22.58
N TYR A 56 13.21 6.25 22.07
CA TYR A 56 12.19 5.39 22.67
C TYR A 56 12.62 4.86 24.04
N LEU A 57 13.89 4.46 24.19
CA LEU A 57 14.42 3.91 25.44
C LEU A 57 14.69 4.97 26.51
N HIS A 58 15.03 6.19 26.10
CA HIS A 58 15.53 7.24 27.01
C HIS A 58 14.67 8.52 27.03
N HIS A 59 13.45 8.48 26.49
CA HIS A 59 12.55 9.64 26.40
C HIS A 59 13.19 10.86 25.71
N ALA A 60 13.99 10.64 24.65
CA ALA A 60 14.69 11.75 23.99
C ALA A 60 13.75 12.65 23.17
N ASP A 61 14.30 13.78 22.70
CA ASP A 61 13.60 14.81 21.93
C ASP A 61 13.05 14.29 20.58
N THR A 62 11.79 13.84 20.60
CA THR A 62 11.05 13.40 19.42
C THR A 62 10.81 14.53 18.42
N THR A 63 10.77 15.79 18.88
CA THR A 63 10.59 16.97 18.02
C THR A 63 11.87 17.27 17.24
N GLY A 64 13.03 17.19 17.89
CA GLY A 64 14.35 17.26 17.26
C GLY A 64 14.53 16.20 16.18
N LEU A 65 14.19 14.94 16.49
CA LEU A 65 14.22 13.85 15.51
C LEU A 65 13.29 14.12 14.31
N GLN A 66 12.06 14.58 14.55
CA GLN A 66 11.13 14.87 13.46
C GLN A 66 11.62 16.03 12.57
N ARG A 67 12.23 17.08 13.15
CA ARG A 67 12.86 18.16 12.39
C ARG A 67 13.99 17.65 11.51
N GLU A 68 14.83 16.76 12.04
CA GLU A 68 15.93 16.17 11.30
C GLU A 68 15.42 15.29 10.13
N VAL A 69 14.42 14.44 10.36
CA VAL A 69 13.78 13.65 9.29
C VAL A 69 13.20 14.57 8.21
N ASN A 70 12.54 15.66 8.61
CA ASN A 70 12.00 16.63 7.65
C ASN A 70 13.09 17.33 6.84
N ARG A 71 14.22 17.69 7.46
CA ARG A 71 15.38 18.27 6.78
C ARG A 71 15.96 17.31 5.75
N LEU A 72 16.20 16.05 6.12
CA LEU A 72 16.69 15.03 5.20
C LEU A 72 15.74 14.79 4.03
N ARG A 73 14.44 14.76 4.31
CA ARG A 73 13.39 14.65 3.29
C ARG A 73 13.46 15.80 2.29
N GLN A 74 13.61 17.04 2.76
CA GLN A 74 13.75 18.21 1.89
C GLN A 74 15.00 18.11 1.01
N ASN A 75 16.13 17.69 1.58
CA ASN A 75 17.37 17.50 0.82
C ASN A 75 17.21 16.43 -0.29
N LEU A 76 16.52 15.31 0.00
CA LEU A 76 16.26 14.26 -0.99
C LEU A 76 15.36 14.70 -2.13
N MET A 77 14.43 15.61 -1.88
CA MET A 77 13.60 16.20 -2.96
C MET A 77 14.42 17.06 -3.92
N GLN A 78 15.58 17.59 -3.47
CA GLN A 78 16.50 18.38 -4.28
C GLN A 78 17.59 17.52 -4.97
N GLN A 79 17.73 16.25 -4.59
CA GLN A 79 18.81 15.34 -5.01
C GLN A 79 18.22 13.99 -5.49
N PRO A 80 17.53 13.97 -6.66
CA PRO A 80 16.82 12.78 -7.14
C PRO A 80 17.72 11.56 -7.37
N GLU A 81 19.01 11.77 -7.67
CA GLU A 81 20.02 10.72 -7.80
C GLU A 81 20.30 9.96 -6.50
N ARG A 82 20.05 10.60 -5.35
CA ARG A 82 20.19 9.98 -4.02
C ARG A 82 18.95 9.24 -3.56
N GLN A 83 17.84 9.35 -4.29
CA GLN A 83 16.59 8.71 -3.89
C GLN A 83 16.72 7.19 -3.96
N SER A 84 16.42 6.55 -2.84
CA SER A 84 16.20 5.11 -2.76
C SER A 84 15.04 4.69 -3.65
N ALA A 85 15.01 3.41 -4.04
CA ALA A 85 13.99 2.91 -4.95
C ALA A 85 13.10 1.84 -4.29
N VAL A 86 11.79 1.97 -4.49
CA VAL A 86 10.83 0.89 -4.27
C VAL A 86 10.55 0.20 -5.60
N CYS A 87 10.52 -1.12 -5.58
CA CYS A 87 10.20 -1.94 -6.74
C CYS A 87 8.72 -2.31 -6.78
N LEU A 88 8.05 -2.03 -7.89
CA LEU A 88 6.70 -2.47 -8.14
C LEU A 88 6.71 -3.90 -8.71
N GLN A 89 6.16 -4.84 -7.95
CA GLN A 89 5.97 -6.22 -8.36
C GLN A 89 4.61 -6.38 -9.05
N ALA A 90 4.64 -6.93 -10.27
CA ALA A 90 3.43 -7.14 -11.06
C ALA A 90 2.55 -8.28 -10.51
N GLU A 91 3.17 -9.28 -9.90
CA GLU A 91 2.46 -10.39 -9.26
C GLU A 91 2.02 -9.99 -7.85
N PHE A 92 0.72 -10.04 -7.61
CA PHE A 92 0.13 -9.84 -6.29
C PHE A 92 -0.22 -11.19 -5.70
N ARG A 93 0.35 -11.50 -4.53
CA ARG A 93 -0.01 -12.70 -3.77
C ARG A 93 -1.15 -12.35 -2.81
N PRO A 94 -2.36 -12.89 -2.99
CA PRO A 94 -3.46 -12.57 -2.10
C PRO A 94 -3.21 -13.13 -0.70
N PHE A 95 -3.27 -12.26 0.30
CA PHE A 95 -3.20 -12.63 1.72
C PHE A 95 -4.53 -12.43 2.45
N LEU A 96 -5.46 -11.66 1.85
CA LEU A 96 -6.79 -11.48 2.43
C LEU A 96 -7.54 -12.81 2.42
N PRO A 97 -8.25 -13.14 3.51
CA PRO A 97 -8.98 -14.39 3.61
C PRO A 97 -10.10 -14.44 2.56
N PRO A 98 -10.49 -15.64 2.10
CA PRO A 98 -11.65 -15.80 1.23
C PRO A 98 -12.94 -15.40 1.95
N TRP A 99 -14.00 -15.12 1.20
CA TRP A 99 -15.31 -14.75 1.76
C TRP A 99 -15.82 -15.76 2.81
N SER A 100 -15.58 -17.05 2.61
CA SER A 100 -15.97 -18.13 3.53
C SER A 100 -15.44 -17.95 4.95
N TYR A 101 -14.29 -17.28 5.12
CA TYR A 101 -13.74 -16.96 6.45
C TYR A 101 -14.69 -16.10 7.28
N PHE A 102 -15.46 -15.22 6.64
CA PHE A 102 -16.39 -14.30 7.30
C PHE A 102 -17.79 -14.89 7.49
N GLN A 103 -18.04 -16.10 6.97
CA GLN A 103 -19.34 -16.76 7.04
C GLN A 103 -19.42 -17.84 8.12
N GLY A 104 -18.28 -18.22 8.73
CA GLY A 104 -18.26 -19.27 9.75
C GLY A 104 -19.10 -18.90 10.97
N GLU A 105 -19.87 -19.87 11.48
CA GLU A 105 -20.54 -19.75 12.77
C GLU A 105 -19.48 -19.69 13.87
N GLY A 106 -19.13 -18.48 14.29
CA GLY A 106 -18.10 -18.21 15.27
C GLY A 106 -17.85 -16.71 15.36
N VAL A 107 -17.53 -16.22 16.56
CA VAL A 107 -17.16 -14.81 16.75
C VAL A 107 -15.97 -14.52 15.84
N LEU A 108 -16.14 -13.58 14.90
CA LEU A 108 -15.03 -13.10 14.09
C LEU A 108 -13.86 -12.77 15.03
N THR A 109 -12.66 -13.23 14.69
CA THR A 109 -11.46 -12.78 15.40
C THR A 109 -11.44 -11.25 15.42
N PRO A 110 -10.81 -10.59 16.41
CA PRO A 110 -10.74 -9.13 16.44
C PRO A 110 -10.24 -8.51 15.12
N ILE A 111 -9.29 -9.16 14.46
CA ILE A 111 -8.78 -8.79 13.12
C ILE A 111 -9.89 -8.97 12.06
N GLY A 112 -10.56 -10.14 12.05
CA GLY A 112 -11.67 -10.40 11.13
C GLY A 112 -12.80 -9.36 11.24
N GLY A 113 -13.14 -8.96 12.46
CA GLY A 113 -14.12 -7.90 12.73
C GLY A 113 -13.68 -6.54 12.19
N ARG A 114 -12.43 -6.14 12.42
CA ARG A 114 -11.88 -4.87 11.89
C ARG A 114 -11.80 -4.86 10.37
N LEU A 115 -11.33 -5.96 9.75
CA LEU A 115 -11.32 -6.11 8.30
C LEU A 115 -12.71 -5.99 7.70
N MET A 116 -13.71 -6.68 8.29
CA MET A 116 -15.10 -6.59 7.86
C MET A 116 -15.63 -5.15 7.99
N GLY A 117 -15.35 -4.47 9.10
CA GLY A 117 -15.74 -3.07 9.31
C GLY A 117 -15.13 -2.15 8.26
N MET A 118 -13.86 -2.30 7.92
CA MET A 118 -13.20 -1.54 6.85
C MET A 118 -13.84 -1.81 5.49
N LEU A 119 -14.05 -3.09 5.13
CA LEU A 119 -14.71 -3.48 3.89
C LEU A 119 -16.11 -2.87 3.78
N GLN A 120 -16.92 -2.99 4.83
CA GLN A 120 -18.28 -2.45 4.89
C GLN A 120 -18.30 -0.92 4.80
N SER A 121 -17.33 -0.23 5.43
CA SER A 121 -17.26 1.25 5.44
C SER A 121 -17.08 1.87 4.04
N VAL A 122 -16.57 1.10 3.07
CA VAL A 122 -16.34 1.56 1.70
C VAL A 122 -17.28 0.88 0.70
N ALA A 123 -17.43 -0.45 0.79
CA ALA A 123 -18.17 -1.24 -0.18
C ALA A 123 -19.65 -1.46 0.18
N GLY A 124 -20.07 -1.23 1.43
CA GLY A 124 -21.44 -1.43 1.88
C GLY A 124 -21.96 -2.84 1.56
N ALA A 125 -23.05 -2.93 0.80
CA ALA A 125 -23.63 -4.22 0.39
C ALA A 125 -22.74 -5.02 -0.60
N ALA A 126 -21.76 -4.38 -1.24
CA ALA A 126 -20.89 -5.01 -2.24
C ALA A 126 -19.59 -5.62 -1.66
N VAL A 127 -19.54 -5.88 -0.34
CA VAL A 127 -18.34 -6.37 0.36
C VAL A 127 -17.72 -7.61 -0.27
N ARG A 128 -18.53 -8.61 -0.68
CA ARG A 128 -18.00 -9.84 -1.29
C ARG A 128 -17.25 -9.54 -2.58
N THR A 129 -17.86 -8.78 -3.49
CA THR A 129 -17.23 -8.35 -4.75
C THR A 129 -15.99 -7.49 -4.49
N ALA A 130 -16.03 -6.64 -3.47
CA ALA A 130 -14.88 -5.85 -3.06
C ALA A 130 -13.70 -6.73 -2.63
N LEU A 131 -13.96 -7.71 -1.77
CA LEU A 131 -12.95 -8.67 -1.29
C LEU A 131 -12.32 -9.45 -2.44
N ASP A 132 -13.13 -9.95 -3.38
CA ASP A 132 -12.63 -10.67 -4.56
C ASP A 132 -11.74 -9.78 -5.45
N SER A 133 -12.11 -8.50 -5.61
CA SER A 133 -11.29 -7.51 -6.33
C SER A 133 -9.96 -7.23 -5.62
N LEU A 134 -9.97 -7.09 -4.29
CA LEU A 134 -8.77 -6.84 -3.48
C LEU A 134 -7.81 -8.03 -3.42
N ARG A 135 -8.29 -9.24 -3.71
CA ARG A 135 -7.44 -10.44 -3.86
C ARG A 135 -6.80 -10.53 -5.25
N THR A 136 -7.10 -9.59 -6.15
CA THR A 136 -6.53 -9.53 -7.49
C THR A 136 -5.53 -8.39 -7.62
N GLY A 137 -4.33 -8.68 -8.13
CA GLY A 137 -3.32 -7.66 -8.42
C GLY A 137 -3.73 -6.67 -9.51
N GLN A 138 -3.27 -5.43 -9.38
CA GLN A 138 -3.40 -4.44 -10.45
C GLN A 138 -2.38 -4.74 -11.56
N ARG A 139 -2.88 -4.98 -12.78
CA ARG A 139 -2.06 -5.30 -13.96
C ARG A 139 -1.75 -4.08 -14.84
N GLN A 140 -2.52 -3.01 -14.72
CA GLN A 140 -2.37 -1.81 -15.55
C GLN A 140 -1.36 -0.80 -15.00
N LEU A 141 -0.95 -0.97 -13.74
CA LEU A 141 0.00 -0.07 -13.10
C LEU A 141 1.42 -0.42 -13.55
N ARG A 142 2.12 0.57 -14.09
CA ARG A 142 3.53 0.46 -14.48
C ARG A 142 4.35 1.40 -13.61
N ALA A 143 5.55 0.96 -13.22
CA ALA A 143 6.48 1.78 -12.43
C ALA A 143 6.73 3.15 -13.07
N ALA A 144 6.90 3.19 -14.40
CA ALA A 144 7.12 4.41 -15.17
C ALA A 144 5.99 5.45 -15.07
N ASN A 145 4.79 5.05 -14.65
CA ASN A 145 3.64 5.95 -14.49
C ASN A 145 3.57 6.58 -13.09
N LEU A 146 4.31 6.01 -12.12
CA LEU A 146 4.30 6.47 -10.73
C LEU A 146 5.38 7.56 -10.53
N ARG A 147 5.05 8.57 -9.74
CA ARG A 147 5.96 9.67 -9.39
C ARG A 147 5.91 9.89 -7.88
N LEU A 148 6.96 9.46 -7.19
CA LEU A 148 7.08 9.69 -5.74
C LEU A 148 7.97 10.90 -5.48
N ARG A 149 7.78 11.53 -4.32
CA ARG A 149 8.51 12.74 -3.93
C ARG A 149 9.90 12.45 -3.41
N THR A 150 10.03 11.38 -2.62
CA THR A 150 11.22 11.07 -1.82
C THR A 150 11.89 9.77 -2.23
N ALA A 151 11.36 9.11 -3.26
CA ALA A 151 11.81 7.80 -3.72
C ALA A 151 11.61 7.66 -5.23
N ARG A 152 12.28 6.68 -5.82
CA ARG A 152 12.03 6.25 -7.19
C ARG A 152 11.16 5.00 -7.20
N VAL A 153 10.38 4.83 -8.27
CA VAL A 153 9.68 3.57 -8.54
C VAL A 153 10.28 2.92 -9.77
N GLN A 154 10.59 1.64 -9.66
CA GLN A 154 11.07 0.82 -10.77
C GLN A 154 10.31 -0.50 -10.81
N SER A 155 10.35 -1.20 -11.94
CA SER A 155 9.80 -2.56 -12.00
C SER A 155 10.64 -3.49 -11.14
N ALA A 156 10.00 -4.41 -10.42
CA ALA A 156 10.72 -5.48 -9.75
C ALA A 156 11.53 -6.30 -10.79
N PRO A 157 12.75 -6.73 -10.45
CA PRO A 157 13.54 -7.57 -11.35
C PRO A 157 12.81 -8.90 -11.57
N THR A 158 12.83 -9.39 -12.81
CA THR A 158 12.38 -10.76 -13.10
C THR A 158 13.40 -11.72 -12.48
N PRO A 159 12.98 -12.64 -11.60
CA PRO A 159 13.91 -13.63 -11.06
C PRO A 159 14.49 -14.45 -12.22
N ALA A 160 15.80 -14.66 -12.20
CA ALA A 160 16.46 -15.50 -13.18
C ALA A 160 15.89 -16.93 -13.08
N PRO A 161 15.64 -17.63 -14.22
CA PRO A 161 15.22 -19.02 -14.20
C PRO A 161 16.20 -19.87 -13.36
N GLY A 162 15.67 -20.66 -12.43
CA GLY A 162 16.48 -21.54 -11.58
C GLY A 162 17.17 -20.86 -10.38
N SER A 163 17.00 -19.55 -10.16
CA SER A 163 17.46 -18.94 -8.91
C SER A 163 16.58 -19.42 -7.74
N SER A 164 17.16 -20.22 -6.85
CA SER A 164 16.50 -20.56 -5.59
C SER A 164 16.37 -19.28 -4.77
N ALA A 165 15.17 -19.02 -4.24
CA ALA A 165 14.77 -17.77 -3.58
C ALA A 165 15.54 -17.43 -2.29
N ASN A 166 16.69 -18.06 -2.04
CA ASN A 166 17.52 -17.79 -0.88
C ASN A 166 18.43 -16.56 -1.13
N LYS A 167 17.94 -15.43 -0.61
CA LYS A 167 18.64 -14.55 0.36
C LYS A 167 20.04 -14.13 -0.12
N GLU A 168 20.28 -13.01 -0.79
CA GLU A 168 20.41 -11.67 -0.17
C GLU A 168 20.63 -10.54 -1.20
N TRP A 169 20.72 -10.84 -2.50
CA TRP A 169 21.15 -9.88 -3.55
C TRP A 169 20.02 -8.96 -4.09
N TYR A 170 18.76 -9.17 -3.69
CA TYR A 170 17.55 -8.62 -4.32
C TYR A 170 17.12 -7.20 -3.86
N LEU A 171 18.00 -6.41 -3.24
CA LEU A 171 17.73 -4.98 -2.95
C LEU A 171 18.59 -4.00 -3.76
N LYS A 172 19.47 -4.47 -4.65
CA LYS A 172 20.05 -3.61 -5.70
C LYS A 172 19.40 -4.02 -7.03
N PRO A 173 18.28 -3.38 -7.43
CA PRO A 173 18.06 -1.94 -7.29
C PRO A 173 16.99 -1.51 -6.25
N CYS A 174 16.25 -2.44 -5.63
CA CYS A 174 15.09 -2.16 -4.76
C CYS A 174 15.44 -1.74 -3.31
N SER A 175 16.23 -0.69 -3.11
CA SER A 175 16.80 -0.37 -1.77
C SER A 175 15.78 -0.14 -0.65
N ILE A 176 14.54 0.26 -0.98
CA ILE A 176 13.44 0.36 0.00
C ILE A 176 12.82 -1.02 0.24
N GLY A 177 12.50 -1.72 -0.85
CA GLY A 177 11.82 -3.01 -0.85
C GLY A 177 10.99 -3.21 -2.12
N MET A 178 10.23 -4.30 -2.15
CA MET A 178 9.27 -4.61 -3.21
C MET A 178 7.85 -4.43 -2.71
N VAL A 179 6.98 -3.83 -3.52
CA VAL A 179 5.57 -3.65 -3.24
C VAL A 179 4.73 -4.27 -4.34
N SER A 180 3.70 -5.03 -3.98
CA SER A 180 2.62 -5.42 -4.89
C SER A 180 1.31 -4.81 -4.40
N LEU A 181 0.46 -4.37 -5.33
CA LEU A 181 -0.77 -3.63 -5.05
C LEU A 181 -1.95 -4.38 -5.65
N SER A 182 -3.05 -4.51 -4.90
CA SER A 182 -4.30 -5.02 -5.42
C SER A 182 -4.96 -4.03 -6.38
N ARG A 183 -6.08 -4.44 -6.99
CA ARG A 183 -7.04 -3.51 -7.57
C ARG A 183 -7.63 -2.60 -6.49
N LEU A 184 -8.08 -1.41 -6.91
CA LEU A 184 -8.81 -0.48 -6.06
C LEU A 184 -10.30 -0.84 -6.01
N VAL A 185 -10.91 -0.65 -4.85
CA VAL A 185 -12.38 -0.68 -4.72
C VAL A 185 -12.84 0.67 -4.19
N PHE A 186 -13.61 1.40 -4.98
CA PHE A 186 -14.15 2.70 -4.59
C PHE A 186 -15.52 2.57 -3.95
N ASN A 187 -15.85 3.49 -3.04
CA ASN A 187 -17.24 3.72 -2.68
C ASN A 187 -18.01 4.37 -3.85
N THR A 188 -19.33 4.42 -3.76
CA THR A 188 -20.21 4.95 -4.82
C THR A 188 -19.85 6.39 -5.23
N SER A 189 -19.55 7.26 -4.26
CA SER A 189 -19.18 8.66 -4.53
C SER A 189 -17.73 8.85 -4.98
N LYS A 190 -16.93 7.78 -5.04
CA LYS A 190 -15.50 7.79 -5.41
C LYS A 190 -14.68 8.78 -4.58
N THR A 191 -15.04 8.92 -3.32
CA THR A 191 -14.36 9.74 -2.30
C THR A 191 -13.55 8.90 -1.32
N LYS A 192 -13.85 7.60 -1.23
CA LYS A 192 -13.09 6.60 -0.46
C LYS A 192 -12.72 5.42 -1.34
N CYS A 193 -11.62 4.77 -1.03
CA CYS A 193 -11.28 3.49 -1.65
C CYS A 193 -10.56 2.54 -0.69
N LEU A 194 -10.68 1.25 -0.98
CA LEU A 194 -9.90 0.18 -0.40
C LEU A 194 -8.73 -0.18 -1.33
N LEU A 195 -7.59 -0.51 -0.72
CA LEU A 195 -6.41 -1.03 -1.39
C LEU A 195 -5.74 -2.05 -0.46
N ALA A 196 -5.39 -3.23 -0.97
CA ALA A 196 -4.50 -4.15 -0.28
C ALA A 196 -3.11 -4.09 -0.89
N TYR A 197 -2.06 -4.23 -0.08
CA TYR A 197 -0.70 -4.32 -0.58
C TYR A 197 0.10 -5.38 0.19
N ASN A 198 1.10 -5.95 -0.49
CA ASN A 198 2.20 -6.65 0.17
C ASN A 198 3.47 -5.82 0.02
N PHE A 199 4.27 -5.77 1.07
CA PHE A 199 5.59 -5.17 1.05
C PHE A 199 6.62 -6.14 1.60
N TYR A 200 7.76 -6.25 0.91
CA TYR A 200 8.88 -7.12 1.30
C TYR A 200 10.16 -6.31 1.31
N CYS A 201 10.90 -6.36 2.42
CA CYS A 201 12.08 -5.53 2.64
C CYS A 201 13.39 -6.31 2.87
N GLY A 202 13.34 -7.64 2.78
CA GLY A 202 14.51 -8.53 2.88
C GLY A 202 14.37 -9.63 3.92
N GLY A 203 14.89 -10.84 3.65
CA GLY A 203 14.93 -11.92 4.64
C GLY A 203 13.54 -12.33 5.12
N LYS A 204 13.26 -12.12 6.41
CA LYS A 204 11.92 -12.28 7.01
C LYS A 204 11.11 -10.98 7.06
N CYS A 205 11.69 -9.83 6.73
CA CYS A 205 10.96 -8.57 6.76
C CYS A 205 9.92 -8.49 5.63
N GLY A 206 8.66 -8.41 6.02
CA GLY A 206 7.56 -8.05 5.14
C GLY A 206 6.28 -7.80 5.93
N GLN A 207 5.32 -7.19 5.27
CA GLN A 207 3.99 -6.97 5.82
C GLN A 207 2.94 -6.94 4.71
N GLY A 208 1.68 -7.21 5.06
CA GLY A 208 0.55 -6.96 4.18
C GLY A 208 -0.60 -6.35 4.94
N GLU A 209 -1.16 -5.28 4.38
CA GLU A 209 -2.21 -4.50 5.02
C GLU A 209 -3.39 -4.27 4.07
N LEU A 210 -4.59 -4.15 4.65
CA LEU A 210 -5.73 -3.53 4.00
C LEU A 210 -5.76 -2.05 4.37
N LEU A 211 -5.90 -1.17 3.38
CA LEU A 211 -5.94 0.28 3.55
C LEU A 211 -7.32 0.83 3.19
N VAL A 212 -7.75 1.85 3.93
CA VAL A 212 -8.78 2.79 3.49
C VAL A 212 -8.11 4.13 3.20
N ALA A 213 -8.30 4.65 1.99
CA ALA A 213 -7.88 5.98 1.61
C ALA A 213 -9.08 6.88 1.29
N GLU A 214 -8.98 8.16 1.66
CA GLU A 214 -9.99 9.18 1.42
C GLU A 214 -9.42 10.33 0.60
N LYS A 215 -10.24 10.90 -0.28
CA LYS A 215 -9.89 12.09 -1.04
C LYS A 215 -10.07 13.35 -0.17
N ARG A 216 -8.98 14.04 0.16
CA ARG A 216 -8.95 15.27 0.96
C ARG A 216 -8.10 16.33 0.26
N GLY A 217 -8.66 17.51 0.02
CA GLY A 217 -7.92 18.61 -0.64
C GLY A 217 -7.33 18.22 -2.00
N GLY A 218 -8.04 17.40 -2.78
CA GLY A 218 -7.58 16.94 -4.09
C GLY A 218 -6.60 15.76 -4.09
N ARG A 219 -6.08 15.34 -2.93
CA ARG A 219 -5.18 14.18 -2.79
C ARG A 219 -5.83 13.01 -2.07
N TRP A 220 -5.31 11.82 -2.26
CA TRP A 220 -5.71 10.65 -1.48
C TRP A 220 -4.85 10.52 -0.21
N VAL A 221 -5.49 10.25 0.93
CA VAL A 221 -4.85 10.14 2.24
C VAL A 221 -5.26 8.83 2.86
N ILE A 222 -4.30 8.05 3.38
CA ILE A 222 -4.59 6.84 4.14
C ILE A 222 -5.21 7.27 5.47
N VAL A 223 -6.43 6.81 5.76
CA VAL A 223 -7.15 7.17 6.99
C VAL A 223 -7.34 5.98 7.94
N ALA A 224 -7.19 4.77 7.43
CA ALA A 224 -7.16 3.55 8.23
C ALA A 224 -6.29 2.49 7.54
N ALA A 225 -5.66 1.65 8.34
CA ALA A 225 -4.87 0.51 7.91
C ALA A 225 -5.08 -0.63 8.90
N GLU A 226 -5.26 -1.85 8.40
CA GLU A 226 -5.29 -3.06 9.21
C GLU A 226 -4.19 -4.00 8.70
N GLU A 227 -3.26 -4.35 9.59
CA GLU A 227 -2.22 -5.32 9.32
C GLU A 227 -2.81 -6.73 9.34
N CYS A 228 -2.65 -7.45 8.22
CA CYS A 228 -3.13 -8.81 8.07
C CYS A 228 -2.03 -9.84 8.32
N TRP A 229 -0.78 -9.46 8.08
CA TRP A 229 0.39 -10.27 8.40
C TRP A 229 1.65 -9.38 8.49
N VAL A 230 2.61 -9.84 9.29
CA VAL A 230 3.97 -9.31 9.44
C VAL A 230 4.92 -10.49 9.63
N SER A 231 6.18 -10.36 9.23
CA SER A 231 7.20 -11.39 9.42
C SER A 231 8.52 -10.83 9.94
#